data_AF-A0A1J5PYU1-F1
#
_entry.id   AF-A0A1J5PYU1-F1
#
_cell.length_a   1.000
_cell.length_b   1.000
_cell.length_c   1.000
_cell.angle_alpha   90.00
_cell.angle_beta   90.00
_cell.angle_gamma   90.00
#
_symmetry.space_group_name_H-M   'P 1'
#
loop_
_entity.id
_entity.type
_entity.pdbx_description
1 polymer ?
#
loop_
_entity_poly.entity_id
_entity_poly.type
_entity_poly.pdbx_seq_one_letter_code
_entity_poly.pdbx_strand_id
1 'polypeptide(L)' 'MSRVYQNLGLPPEASPLTVVRTAIRRLHPDTLAVRSWREARKRYYRDLLQAHAAAQAAAEVPQPAEAS' A
#
# COMPACT_ATOMS: atom_id res chain seq x y z
N MET A 1 -11.24 -2.77 -0.06
CA MET A 1 -9.77 -2.68 0.18
C MET A 1 -9.00 -3.18 -1.04
N SER A 2 -7.94 -2.50 -1.47
CA SER A 2 -7.14 -2.89 -2.65
C SER A 2 -6.46 -4.25 -2.42
N ARG A 3 -6.64 -5.20 -3.36
CA ARG A 3 -6.03 -6.55 -3.30
C ARG A 3 -4.49 -6.50 -3.33
N VAL A 4 -3.95 -5.50 -4.04
CA VAL A 4 -2.51 -5.27 -4.12
C VAL A 4 -1.92 -4.93 -2.75
N TYR A 5 -2.57 -4.04 -2.00
CA TYR A 5 -2.12 -3.67 -0.66
C TYR A 5 -2.17 -4.86 0.31
N GLN A 6 -3.24 -5.66 0.27
CA GLN A 6 -3.35 -6.88 1.08
C GLN A 6 -2.24 -7.89 0.78
N ASN A 7 -1.88 -8.05 -0.50
CA ASN A 7 -0.77 -8.91 -0.91
C ASN A 7 0.60 -8.43 -0.38
N LEU A 8 0.74 -7.16 0.00
CA LEU A 8 1.97 -6.67 0.61
C LEU A 8 2.16 -7.21 2.03
N GLY A 9 1.08 -7.59 2.73
CA GLY A 9 1.14 -8.14 4.08
C GLY A 9 1.67 -7.14 5.11
N LEU A 10 1.44 -5.84 4.90
CA LEU A 10 1.96 -4.79 5.77
C LEU A 10 0.94 -4.43 6.86
N PRO A 11 1.40 -4.22 8.11
CA PRO A 11 0.54 -3.75 9.18
C PRO A 11 0.10 -2.29 8.91
N PRO A 12 -1.10 -1.87 9.36
CA PRO A 12 -1.57 -0.51 9.18
C PRO A 12 -0.66 0.52 9.87
N GLU A 13 0.05 0.16 10.94
CA GLU A 13 1.00 1.02 11.66
C GLU A 13 2.31 1.25 10.88
N ALA A 14 2.53 0.54 9.76
CA ALA A 14 3.71 0.73 8.93
C ALA A 14 3.77 2.17 8.38
N SER A 15 4.97 2.71 8.22
CA SER A 15 5.11 4.03 7.58
C SER A 15 4.73 3.96 6.08
N PRO A 16 4.16 5.04 5.50
CA PRO A 16 3.92 5.16 4.07
C PRO A 16 5.17 4.87 3.20
N LEU A 17 6.36 5.25 3.69
CA LEU A 17 7.64 4.99 3.03
C LEU A 17 7.97 3.48 3.00
N THR A 18 7.67 2.75 4.07
CA THR A 18 7.82 1.29 4.14
C THR A 18 6.92 0.60 3.12
N VAL A 19 5.69 1.10 2.93
CA VAL A 19 4.73 0.59 1.96
C VAL A 19 5.28 0.72 0.53
N VAL A 20 5.74 1.91 0.16
CA VAL A 20 6.32 2.15 -1.18
C VAL A 20 7.59 1.32 -1.39
N ARG A 21 8.50 1.26 -0.41
CA ARG A 21 9.73 0.46 -0.51
C ARG A 21 9.45 -1.03 -0.67
N THR A 22 8.46 -1.56 0.04
CA THR A 22 8.08 -2.97 -0.08
C THR A 22 7.45 -3.27 -1.43
N ALA A 23 6.62 -2.36 -1.94
CA ALA A 23 6.10 -2.47 -3.30
C ALA A 23 7.22 -2.45 -4.34
N ILE A 24 8.16 -1.50 -4.25
CA ILE A 24 9.32 -1.41 -5.15
C ILE A 24 10.16 -2.70 -5.12
N ARG A 25 10.44 -3.26 -3.93
CA ARG A 25 11.19 -4.53 -3.80
C ARG A 25 10.48 -5.72 -4.43
N ARG A 26 9.15 -5.69 -4.51
CA ARG A 26 8.33 -6.71 -5.17
C ARG A 26 8.25 -6.54 -6.69
N LEU A 27 8.46 -5.32 -7.20
CA LEU A 27 8.48 -5.06 -8.64
C LEU A 27 9.81 -5.55 -9.23
N HIS A 28 9.75 -6.18 -10.41
CA HIS A 28 10.94 -6.61 -11.13
C HIS A 28 11.79 -5.39 -11.56
N PRO A 29 13.13 -5.43 -11.48
CA PRO A 29 14.00 -4.33 -11.91
C PRO A 29 13.74 -3.89 -13.36
N ASP A 30 13.36 -4.81 -14.26
CA ASP A 30 13.00 -4.45 -15.64
C ASP A 30 11.75 -3.58 -15.71
N THR A 31 10.76 -3.82 -14.85
CA THR A 31 9.57 -2.96 -14.72
C THR A 31 9.95 -1.56 -14.26
N LEU A 32 11.01 -1.44 -13.44
CA LEU A 32 11.52 -0.16 -12.96
C LEU A 32 12.40 0.56 -14.01
N ALA A 33 13.10 -0.19 -14.86
CA ALA A 33 13.95 0.33 -15.92
C ALA A 33 13.13 0.93 -17.08
N VAL A 34 11.91 0.45 -17.32
CA VAL A 34 11.03 0.96 -18.38
C VAL A 34 10.59 2.40 -18.06
N ARG A 35 11.16 3.35 -18.81
CA ARG A 35 10.91 4.79 -18.65
C ARG A 35 9.48 5.20 -19.02
N SER A 36 8.88 4.57 -20.04
CA SER A 36 7.48 4.85 -20.44
C SER A 36 6.46 4.49 -19.36
N TRP A 37 6.83 3.63 -18.39
CA TRP A 37 5.97 3.23 -17.28
C TRP A 37 6.08 4.15 -16.06
N ARG A 38 6.80 5.28 -16.14
CA ARG A 38 6.94 6.19 -15.00
C ARG A 38 5.61 6.68 -14.46
N GLU A 39 4.69 7.12 -15.33
CA GLU A 39 3.37 7.61 -14.91
C GLU A 39 2.48 6.48 -14.36
N ALA A 40 2.52 5.30 -14.99
CA ALA A 40 1.82 4.11 -14.48
C ALA A 40 2.31 3.73 -13.07
N ARG A 41 3.63 3.77 -12.83
CA ARG A 41 4.23 3.52 -11.50
C ARG A 41 3.82 4.55 -10.46
N LYS A 42 3.80 5.84 -10.83
CA LYS A 42 3.33 6.90 -9.92
C LYS A 42 1.87 6.68 -9.51
N ARG A 43 1.00 6.35 -10.48
CA ARG A 43 -0.40 6.03 -10.21
C ARG A 43 -0.54 4.82 -9.29
N TYR A 44 0.19 3.75 -9.60
CA TYR A 44 0.24 2.56 -8.76
C TYR A 44 0.65 2.87 -7.30
N TYR A 45 1.70 3.68 -7.10
CA TYR A 45 2.10 4.08 -5.74
C TYR A 45 1.06 4.95 -5.04
N ARG A 46 0.36 5.84 -5.76
CA ARG A 46 -0.73 6.65 -5.19
C ARG A 46 -1.89 5.79 -4.73
N ASP A 47 -2.36 4.86 -5.57
CA ASP A 47 -3.46 3.95 -5.23
C ASP A 47 -3.09 3.08 -4.01
N LEU A 48 -1.83 2.66 -3.93
CA LEU A 48 -1.29 1.90 -2.81
C LEU A 48 -1.29 2.71 -1.50
N LEU A 49 -0.84 3.97 -1.56
CA LEU A 49 -0.82 4.87 -0.41
C LEU A 49 -2.23 5.22 0.07
N GLN A 50 -3.17 5.42 -0.85
CA GLN A 50 -4.57 5.67 -0.51
C GLN A 50 -5.21 4.45 0.17
N ALA A 51 -4.93 3.24 -0.33
CA ALA A 51 -5.39 2.01 0.32
C ALA A 51 -4.80 1.82 1.72
N HIS A 52 -3.54 2.20 1.92
CA HIS A 52 -2.89 2.14 3.23
C HIS A 52 -3.46 3.18 4.20
N ALA A 53 -3.71 4.42 3.75
CA ALA A 53 -4.38 5.43 4.56
C ALA A 53 -5.79 5.00 4.99
N ALA A 54 -6.54 4.35 4.09
CA ALA A 54 -7.84 3.77 4.44
C ALA A 54 -7.73 2.64 5.46
N ALA A 55 -6.67 1.82 5.40
CA ALA A 55 -6.40 0.78 6.40
C ALA A 55 -5.99 1.37 7.75
N GLN A 56 -5.19 2.45 7.76
CA GLN A 56 -4.86 3.20 8.98
C GLN A 56 -6.10 3.79 9.63
N ALA A 57 -6.94 4.49 8.87
CA ALA A 57 -8.18 5.06 9.40
C ALA A 57 -9.12 3.98 9.96
N ALA A 58 -9.20 2.81 9.32
CA ALA A 58 -10.00 1.69 9.82
C ALA A 58 -9.42 1.04 11.10
N ALA A 59 -8.10 1.12 11.30
CA ALA A 59 -7.42 0.62 12.51
C ALA A 59 -7.42 1.64 13.66
N GLU A 60 -7.37 2.93 13.33
CA GLU A 60 -7.40 4.04 14.29
C GLU A 60 -8.80 4.28 14.85
N VAL A 61 -9.86 3.95 14.10
CA VAL A 61 -11.17 3.72 14.70
C VAL A 61 -11.06 2.44 15.51
N PRO A 62 -11.03 2.49 16.86
CA PRO A 62 -11.11 1.26 17.63
C PRO A 62 -12.48 0.70 17.30
N GLN A 63 -12.53 -0.49 16.70
CA GLN A 63 -13.78 -1.23 16.67
C GLN A 63 -14.23 -1.30 18.14
N PRO A 64 -15.42 -0.76 18.50
CA PRO A 64 -15.93 -1.02 19.82
C PRO A 64 -16.01 -2.53 19.92
N ALA A 65 -15.38 -3.07 20.96
CA ALA A 65 -15.39 -4.47 21.29
C ALA A 65 -16.75 -5.07 20.92
N GLU A 66 -16.71 -6.21 20.24
CA GLU A 66 -17.86 -7.11 20.12
C GLU A 66 -18.43 -7.32 21.53
N ALA A 67 -19.40 -6.49 21.88
CA ALA A 67 -20.26 -6.65 23.02
C ALA A 67 -21.52 -7.30 22.47
N SER A 68 -21.54 -8.62 22.46
CA SER A 68 -22.74 -9.46 22.51
C SER A 68 -22.35 -10.86 22.94
#